data_AF-A0A2V9R7K6-F1
#
_entry.id   AF-A0A2V9R7K6-F1
#
_cell.length_a   1.000
_cell.length_b   1.000
_cell.length_c   1.000
_cell.angle_alpha   90.00
_cell.angle_beta   90.00
_cell.angle_gamma   90.00
#
_symmetry.space_group_name_H-M   'P 1'
#
loop_
_entity.id
_entity.type
_entity.pdbx_description
1 polymer ?
#
loop_
_entity_poly.entity_id
_entity_poly.type
_entity_poly.pdbx_seq_one_letter_code
_entity_poly.pdbx_strand_id
1 'polypeptide(L)'
;MWMKASQWVITSVLLLLVIGTAVALIMTRDSGAPVDVTRGRRPPLVDEQPIKTARTLVSAASDRDELRVAQQVLKLADHEVDVAFSSAMRDASENPTPPTAATKKLYARLSQTQAALAADQARIELYQKELAAAKADQKDTLQQQVDLLKAQLELDQDELEDAQGDLMRSGVDKLGRVQRQFNRHESAQHDFEASQKQANAYSEYSGPASDLAAQFSAWRSLRTTRRCFACV
;
A
#
# COMPACT_ATOMS: atom_id res chain seq x y z
N MET A 1 -37.13 -32.37 45.71
CA MET A 1 -37.72 -31.07 45.29
C MET A 1 -38.16 -31.20 43.85
N TRP A 2 -39.46 -31.48 43.62
CA TRP A 2 -40.04 -31.58 42.28
C TRP A 2 -40.23 -30.18 41.71
N MET A 3 -39.43 -29.83 40.70
CA MET A 3 -39.66 -28.64 39.89
C MET A 3 -40.96 -28.85 39.10
N LYS A 4 -41.86 -27.85 39.09
CA LYS A 4 -43.11 -27.93 38.32
C LYS A 4 -42.78 -28.16 36.85
N ALA A 5 -43.53 -29.01 36.16
CA ALA A 5 -43.27 -29.39 34.76
C ALA A 5 -43.10 -28.18 33.82
N SER A 6 -43.78 -27.07 34.09
CA SER A 6 -43.60 -25.81 33.36
C SER A 6 -42.23 -25.15 33.56
N GLN A 7 -41.63 -25.24 34.75
CA GLN A 7 -40.28 -24.73 34.99
C GLN A 7 -39.22 -25.57 34.28
N TRP A 8 -39.44 -26.87 34.13
CA TRP A 8 -38.52 -27.76 33.42
C TRP A 8 -38.47 -27.48 31.92
N VAL A 9 -39.61 -27.11 31.33
CA VAL A 9 -39.69 -26.64 29.94
C VAL A 9 -38.92 -25.33 29.78
N ILE A 10 -39.11 -24.37 30.70
CA ILE A 10 -38.42 -23.08 30.65
C ILE A 10 -36.90 -23.25 30.78
N THR A 11 -36.43 -24.08 31.72
CA THR A 11 -34.98 -24.33 31.87
C THR A 11 -34.39 -25.02 30.65
N SER A 12 -35.14 -25.94 30.03
CA SER A 12 -34.67 -26.64 28.83
C SER A 12 -34.56 -25.70 27.64
N VAL A 13 -35.55 -24.81 27.45
CA VAL A 13 -35.53 -23.78 26.39
C VAL A 13 -34.39 -22.78 26.61
N LEU A 14 -34.18 -22.33 27.85
CA LEU A 14 -33.12 -21.38 28.17
C LEU A 14 -31.72 -22.00 27.95
N LEU A 15 -31.55 -23.28 28.31
CA LEU A 15 -30.31 -24.01 28.05
C LEU A 15 -30.04 -24.18 26.55
N LEU A 16 -31.08 -24.46 25.77
CA LEU A 16 -30.99 -24.55 24.30
C LEU A 16 -30.58 -23.21 23.67
N LEU A 17 -31.12 -22.10 24.19
CA LEU A 17 -30.78 -20.75 23.73
C LEU A 17 -29.31 -20.41 24.01
N VAL A 18 -28.81 -20.72 25.21
CA VAL A 18 -27.40 -20.52 25.58
C VAL A 18 -26.45 -21.38 24.74
N ILE A 19 -26.82 -22.62 24.43
CA ILE A 19 -26.03 -23.47 23.54
C ILE A 19 -26.03 -22.88 22.11
N GLY A 20 -27.18 -22.39 21.65
CA GLY A 20 -27.29 -21.71 20.35
C GLY A 20 -26.38 -20.49 20.23
N THR A 21 -26.31 -19.63 21.26
CA THR A 21 -25.41 -18.46 21.24
C THR A 21 -23.93 -18.86 21.33
N ALA A 22 -23.59 -19.91 22.08
CA ALA A 22 -22.22 -20.43 22.12
C ALA A 22 -21.79 -21.00 20.76
N VAL A 23 -22.66 -21.75 20.07
CA VAL A 23 -22.40 -22.26 18.72
C VAL A 23 -22.30 -21.12 17.71
N ALA A 24 -23.16 -20.12 17.80
CA ALA A 24 -23.08 -18.92 16.96
C ALA A 24 -21.75 -18.18 17.18
N LEU A 25 -21.26 -18.06 18.42
CA LEU A 25 -19.95 -17.46 18.70
C LEU A 25 -18.78 -18.28 18.17
N ILE A 26 -18.89 -19.61 18.13
CA ILE A 26 -17.85 -20.48 17.56
C ILE A 26 -17.86 -20.42 16.02
N MET A 27 -19.04 -20.30 15.38
CA MET A 27 -19.12 -20.08 13.92
C MET A 27 -18.75 -18.64 13.52
N THR A 28 -19.02 -17.64 14.35
CA THR A 28 -18.69 -16.23 14.07
C THR A 28 -17.26 -15.87 14.46
N ARG A 29 -16.50 -16.79 15.09
CA ARG A 29 -15.06 -16.68 15.14
C ARG A 29 -14.56 -16.82 13.71
N ASP A 30 -14.41 -15.68 13.06
CA ASP A 30 -13.60 -15.49 11.86
C ASP A 30 -12.37 -16.39 12.01
N SER A 31 -12.39 -17.47 11.24
CA SER A 31 -11.17 -18.21 10.96
C SER A 31 -10.40 -17.31 10.02
N GLY A 32 -9.71 -16.32 10.60
CA GLY A 32 -8.62 -15.65 9.92
C GLY A 32 -7.72 -16.75 9.40
N ALA A 33 -7.77 -16.97 8.09
CA ALA A 33 -6.96 -17.99 7.45
C ALA A 33 -5.53 -17.77 7.92
N PRO A 34 -4.80 -18.81 8.39
CA PRO A 34 -3.39 -18.66 8.65
C PRO A 34 -2.77 -18.21 7.34
N VAL A 35 -2.31 -16.96 7.30
CA VAL A 35 -1.54 -16.43 6.19
C VAL A 35 -0.37 -17.39 6.04
N ASP A 36 -0.32 -18.10 4.91
CA ASP A 36 0.84 -18.86 4.51
C ASP A 36 1.99 -17.85 4.43
N VAL A 37 2.85 -17.85 5.46
CA VAL A 37 4.04 -17.02 5.50
C VAL A 37 5.03 -17.66 4.54
N THR A 38 4.77 -17.47 3.25
CA THR A 38 5.77 -17.70 2.21
C THR A 38 7.02 -16.91 2.61
N ARG A 39 8.10 -17.66 2.79
CA ARG A 39 9.40 -17.22 3.31
C ARG A 39 9.86 -15.93 2.63
N GLY A 40 10.25 -14.95 3.45
CA GLY A 40 11.11 -13.82 3.05
C GLY A 40 10.44 -12.45 2.91
N ARG A 41 9.11 -12.34 2.90
CA ARG A 41 8.46 -11.01 2.81
C ARG A 41 8.15 -10.49 4.21
N ARG A 42 8.89 -9.47 4.65
CA ARG A 42 8.53 -8.70 5.86
C ARG A 42 7.07 -8.26 5.73
N PRO A 43 6.24 -8.40 6.78
CA PRO A 43 4.85 -7.99 6.71
C PRO A 43 4.76 -6.50 6.32
N PRO A 44 3.71 -6.12 5.57
CA PRO A 44 3.46 -4.72 5.24
C PRO A 44 3.34 -3.90 6.54
N LEU A 45 3.84 -2.66 6.54
CA LEU A 45 3.80 -1.81 7.74
C LEU A 45 2.40 -1.26 8.00
N VAL A 46 1.66 -1.06 6.91
CA VAL A 46 0.28 -0.60 6.93
C VAL A 46 -0.60 -1.70 6.36
N ASP A 47 -1.71 -1.98 7.03
CA ASP A 47 -2.69 -2.93 6.55
C ASP A 47 -3.55 -2.30 5.45
N GLU A 48 -3.57 -2.94 4.28
CA GLU A 48 -4.35 -2.51 3.10
C GLU A 48 -5.56 -3.44 2.85
N GLN A 49 -5.83 -4.40 3.74
CA GLN A 49 -6.99 -5.28 3.58
C GLN A 49 -8.34 -4.55 3.50
N PRO A 50 -8.61 -3.48 4.28
CA PRO A 50 -9.89 -2.79 4.24
C PRO A 50 -10.25 -2.28 2.84
N ILE A 51 -9.29 -1.61 2.17
CA ILE A 51 -9.53 -1.04 0.84
C ILE A 51 -9.65 -2.13 -0.23
N LYS A 52 -8.90 -3.24 -0.11
CA LYS A 52 -9.02 -4.38 -1.03
C LYS A 52 -10.41 -5.00 -0.94
N THR A 53 -10.88 -5.25 0.28
CA THR A 53 -12.23 -5.76 0.52
C THR A 53 -13.28 -4.79 -0.03
N ALA A 54 -13.15 -3.49 0.21
CA ALA A 54 -14.10 -2.52 -0.31
C ALA A 54 -14.12 -2.46 -1.86
N ARG A 55 -12.97 -2.57 -2.53
CA ARG A 55 -12.90 -2.67 -4.00
C ARG A 55 -13.60 -3.92 -4.52
N THR A 56 -13.47 -5.06 -3.84
CA THR A 56 -14.19 -6.29 -4.22
C THR A 56 -15.71 -6.11 -4.10
N LEU A 57 -16.19 -5.43 -3.05
CA LEU A 57 -17.61 -5.12 -2.88
C LEU A 57 -18.14 -4.23 -4.01
N VAL A 58 -17.38 -3.22 -4.42
CA VAL A 58 -17.76 -2.36 -5.55
C VAL A 58 -17.82 -3.15 -6.87
N SER A 59 -16.88 -4.07 -7.08
CA SER A 59 -16.89 -4.92 -8.30
C SER A 59 -17.99 -5.99 -8.31
N ALA A 60 -18.47 -6.40 -7.12
CA ALA A 60 -19.49 -7.42 -6.98
C ALA A 60 -20.92 -6.85 -6.96
N ALA A 61 -21.07 -5.55 -6.69
CA ALA A 61 -22.36 -4.88 -6.65
C ALA A 61 -23.07 -4.97 -8.00
N SER A 62 -24.29 -5.52 -8.00
CA SER A 62 -25.08 -5.73 -9.22
C SER A 62 -26.18 -4.67 -9.38
N ASP A 63 -26.66 -4.11 -8.27
CA ASP A 63 -27.71 -3.09 -8.23
C ASP A 63 -27.21 -1.70 -7.80
N ARG A 64 -27.99 -0.65 -8.11
CA ARG A 64 -27.63 0.74 -7.79
C ARG A 64 -27.56 1.03 -6.29
N ASP A 65 -28.41 0.41 -5.49
CA ASP A 65 -28.38 0.59 -4.03
C ASP A 65 -27.19 -0.14 -3.41
N GLU A 66 -26.86 -1.34 -3.88
CA GLU A 66 -25.65 -2.07 -3.49
C GLU A 66 -24.39 -1.28 -3.86
N LEU A 67 -24.35 -0.71 -5.07
CA LEU A 67 -23.23 0.12 -5.52
C LEU A 67 -23.06 1.35 -4.62
N ARG A 68 -24.16 2.00 -4.20
CA ARG A 68 -24.12 3.15 -3.31
C ARG A 68 -23.48 2.79 -1.97
N VAL A 69 -23.87 1.66 -1.38
CA VAL A 69 -23.32 1.18 -0.11
C VAL A 69 -21.85 0.76 -0.28
N ALA A 70 -21.52 0.03 -1.35
CA ALA A 70 -20.15 -0.38 -1.64
C ALA A 70 -19.21 0.83 -1.84
N GLN A 71 -19.69 1.90 -2.49
CA GLN A 71 -18.94 3.16 -2.61
C GLN A 71 -18.73 3.87 -1.27
N GLN A 72 -19.70 3.80 -0.35
CA GLN A 72 -19.53 4.33 1.01
C GLN A 72 -18.49 3.53 1.80
N VAL A 73 -18.55 2.20 1.71
CA VAL A 73 -17.54 1.32 2.32
C VAL A 73 -16.15 1.59 1.72
N LEU A 74 -16.05 1.83 0.42
CA LEU A 74 -14.79 2.21 -0.23
C LEU A 74 -14.23 3.51 0.32
N LYS A 75 -15.04 4.57 0.43
CA LYS A 75 -14.61 5.85 1.01
C LYS A 75 -14.18 5.73 2.46
N LEU A 76 -14.88 4.92 3.25
CA LEU A 76 -14.52 4.68 4.64
C LEU A 76 -13.19 3.93 4.74
N ALA A 77 -13.03 2.87 3.94
CA ALA A 77 -11.81 2.07 3.91
C ALA A 77 -10.58 2.89 3.43
N ASP A 78 -10.78 3.79 2.46
CA ASP A 78 -9.76 4.73 2.01
C ASP A 78 -9.28 5.62 3.16
N HIS A 79 -10.22 6.25 3.87
CA HIS A 79 -9.90 7.10 5.02
C HIS A 79 -9.20 6.34 6.15
N GLU A 80 -9.61 5.11 6.46
CA GLU A 80 -8.94 4.28 7.48
C GLU A 80 -7.50 3.96 7.09
N VAL A 81 -7.27 3.64 5.81
CA VAL A 81 -5.92 3.36 5.29
C VAL A 81 -5.06 4.61 5.34
N ASP A 82 -5.58 5.79 5.00
CA ASP A 82 -4.87 7.08 5.11
C ASP A 82 -4.46 7.39 6.56
N VAL A 83 -5.38 7.19 7.51
CA VAL A 83 -5.08 7.37 8.94
C VAL A 83 -4.00 6.39 9.37
N ALA A 84 -4.08 5.13 8.95
CA ALA A 84 -3.06 4.12 9.25
C ALA A 84 -1.69 4.48 8.65
N PHE A 85 -1.64 5.01 7.42
CA PHE A 85 -0.40 5.53 6.82
C PHE A 85 0.17 6.70 7.60
N SER A 86 -0.66 7.68 7.98
CA SER A 86 -0.22 8.82 8.77
C SER A 86 0.34 8.41 10.14
N SER A 87 -0.32 7.45 10.80
CA SER A 87 0.12 6.87 12.06
C SER A 87 1.44 6.11 11.89
N ALA A 88 1.58 5.31 10.84
CA ALA A 88 2.79 4.56 10.56
C ALA A 88 3.99 5.47 10.20
N MET A 89 3.77 6.59 9.49
CA MET A 89 4.82 7.59 9.25
C MET A 89 5.27 8.25 10.55
N ARG A 90 4.32 8.58 11.43
CA ARG A 90 4.62 9.13 12.75
C ARG A 90 5.39 8.13 13.61
N ASP A 91 4.93 6.88 13.71
CA ASP A 91 5.65 5.83 14.45
C ASP A 91 7.05 5.58 13.88
N ALA A 92 7.20 5.58 12.55
CA ALA A 92 8.50 5.43 11.92
C ALA A 92 9.47 6.59 12.26
N SER A 93 8.94 7.81 12.40
CA SER A 93 9.73 8.98 12.80
C SER A 93 10.09 8.99 14.28
N GLU A 94 9.17 8.57 15.15
CA GLU A 94 9.36 8.55 16.61
C GLU A 94 10.18 7.32 17.06
N ASN A 95 10.11 6.20 16.33
CA ASN A 95 10.74 4.93 16.67
C ASN A 95 11.66 4.41 15.54
N PRO A 96 12.81 5.07 15.29
CA PRO A 96 13.77 4.63 14.28
C PRO A 96 14.32 3.24 14.60
N THR A 97 14.60 2.43 13.58
CA THR A 97 15.21 1.11 13.80
C THR A 97 16.61 1.27 14.39
N PRO A 98 16.94 0.53 15.46
CA PRO A 98 18.30 0.53 16.00
C PRO A 98 19.29 -0.02 14.97
N PRO A 99 20.47 0.61 14.82
CA PRO A 99 21.43 0.25 13.79
C PRO A 99 22.12 -1.10 14.09
N THR A 100 21.85 -2.10 13.25
CA THR A 100 22.59 -3.37 13.17
C THR A 100 23.99 -3.19 12.57
N ALA A 101 24.85 -4.21 12.63
CA ALA A 101 26.21 -4.14 12.07
C ALA A 101 26.23 -3.87 10.55
N ALA A 102 25.31 -4.47 9.78
CA ALA A 102 25.20 -4.23 8.35
C ALA A 102 24.77 -2.80 8.03
N THR A 103 23.82 -2.25 8.80
CA THR A 103 23.29 -0.91 8.59
C THR A 103 24.26 0.18 9.00
N LYS A 104 25.09 -0.07 10.03
CA LYS A 104 26.18 0.83 10.39
C LYS A 104 27.14 1.06 9.22
N LYS A 105 27.43 0.03 8.41
CA LYS A 105 28.28 0.18 7.21
C LYS A 105 27.62 1.07 6.16
N LEU A 106 26.31 0.92 5.94
CA LEU A 106 25.57 1.76 5.00
C LEU A 106 25.55 3.23 5.44
N TYR A 107 25.26 3.48 6.72
CA TYR A 107 25.33 4.84 7.29
C TYR A 107 26.75 5.40 7.25
N ALA A 108 27.78 4.58 7.49
CA ALA A 108 29.17 5.01 7.39
C ALA A 108 29.52 5.44 5.97
N ARG A 109 29.17 4.63 4.95
CA ARG A 109 29.36 4.97 3.53
C ARG A 109 28.66 6.28 3.18
N LEU A 110 27.38 6.41 3.53
CA LEU A 110 26.62 7.64 3.31
C LEU A 110 27.29 8.87 3.95
N SER A 111 27.73 8.76 5.21
CA SER A 111 28.39 9.86 5.92
C SER A 111 29.75 10.21 5.32
N GLN A 112 30.49 9.22 4.81
CA GLN A 112 31.77 9.42 4.16
C GLN A 112 31.60 10.18 2.84
N THR A 113 30.63 9.77 2.00
CA THR A 113 30.37 10.44 0.72
C THR A 113 29.83 11.86 0.93
N GLN A 114 28.98 12.07 1.93
CA GLN A 114 28.50 13.42 2.27
C GLN A 114 29.64 14.33 2.73
N ALA A 115 30.60 13.80 3.49
CA ALA A 115 31.79 14.55 3.91
C ALA A 115 32.72 14.86 2.72
N ALA A 116 32.86 13.93 1.77
CA ALA A 116 33.65 14.13 0.55
C ALA A 116 33.03 15.23 -0.34
N LEU A 117 31.72 15.17 -0.57
CA LEU A 117 30.97 16.21 -1.28
C LEU A 117 31.14 17.60 -0.66
N ALA A 118 31.00 17.71 0.67
CA ALA A 118 31.20 18.97 1.37
C ALA A 118 32.64 19.50 1.27
N ALA A 119 33.63 18.59 1.30
CA ALA A 119 35.03 18.95 1.10
C ALA A 119 35.30 19.45 -0.33
N ASP A 120 34.70 18.83 -1.34
CA ASP A 120 34.80 19.26 -2.73
C ASP A 120 34.15 20.61 -2.98
N GLN A 121 32.97 20.86 -2.43
CA GLN A 121 32.32 22.17 -2.48
C GLN A 121 33.22 23.25 -1.87
N ALA A 122 33.77 23.00 -0.68
CA ALA A 122 34.67 23.94 0.00
C ALA A 122 35.95 24.21 -0.81
N ARG A 123 36.52 23.17 -1.45
CA ARG A 123 37.69 23.31 -2.33
C ARG A 123 37.37 24.15 -3.56
N ILE A 124 36.25 23.88 -4.24
CA ILE A 124 35.80 24.64 -5.41
C ILE A 124 35.63 26.12 -5.05
N GLU A 125 34.99 26.43 -3.91
CA GLU A 125 34.84 27.82 -3.46
C GLU A 125 36.18 28.52 -3.21
N LEU A 126 37.15 27.81 -2.62
CA LEU A 126 38.49 28.34 -2.38
C LEU A 126 39.22 28.64 -3.70
N TYR A 127 39.24 27.68 -4.63
CA TYR A 127 39.88 27.88 -5.94
C TYR A 127 39.17 28.94 -6.78
N GLN A 128 37.85 29.09 -6.68
CA GLN A 128 37.14 30.19 -7.34
C GLN A 128 37.53 31.56 -6.79
N LYS A 129 37.76 31.69 -5.48
CA LYS A 129 38.28 32.93 -4.87
C LYS A 129 39.70 33.23 -5.34
N GLU A 130 40.56 32.21 -5.41
CA GLU A 130 41.92 32.36 -5.94
C GLU A 130 41.91 32.75 -7.42
N LEU A 131 41.04 32.16 -8.23
CA LEU A 131 40.88 32.47 -9.65
C LEU A 131 40.45 33.92 -9.88
N ALA A 132 39.57 34.45 -9.02
CA ALA A 132 39.16 35.85 -9.04
C ALA A 132 40.32 36.82 -8.73
N ALA A 133 41.27 36.41 -7.89
CA ALA A 133 42.45 37.20 -7.51
C ALA A 133 43.70 36.94 -8.38
N ALA A 134 43.68 35.90 -9.22
CA ALA A 134 44.83 35.45 -9.99
C ALA A 134 45.13 36.30 -11.24
N LYS A 135 46.41 36.33 -11.63
CA LYS A 135 46.89 36.94 -12.88
C LYS A 135 46.56 36.07 -14.09
N ALA A 136 46.51 36.66 -15.28
CA ALA A 136 46.03 36.02 -16.51
C ALA A 136 46.79 34.73 -16.89
N ASP A 137 48.06 34.63 -16.54
CA ASP A 137 48.93 33.46 -16.74
C ASP A 137 48.63 32.27 -15.82
N GLN A 138 48.00 32.51 -14.66
CA GLN A 138 47.64 31.46 -13.68
C GLN A 138 46.17 31.04 -13.77
N LYS A 139 45.32 31.83 -14.44
CA LYS A 139 43.88 31.58 -14.54
C LYS A 139 43.55 30.28 -15.25
N ASP A 140 44.28 29.92 -16.31
CA ASP A 140 44.02 28.69 -17.06
C ASP A 140 44.25 27.44 -16.19
N THR A 141 45.39 27.39 -15.48
CA THR A 141 45.73 26.29 -14.56
C THR A 141 44.77 26.19 -13.38
N LEU A 142 44.31 27.32 -12.83
CA LEU A 142 43.30 27.33 -11.77
C LEU A 142 41.93 26.90 -12.29
N GLN A 143 41.56 27.29 -13.51
CA GLN A 143 40.31 26.88 -14.14
C GLN A 143 40.28 25.37 -14.37
N GLN A 144 41.37 24.78 -14.88
CA GLN A 144 41.50 23.33 -15.03
C GLN A 144 41.35 22.57 -13.71
N GLN A 145 41.88 23.11 -12.60
CA GLN A 145 41.71 22.52 -11.27
C GLN A 145 40.26 22.62 -10.78
N VAL A 146 39.59 23.76 -11.01
CA VAL A 146 38.16 23.91 -10.70
C VAL A 146 37.33 22.91 -11.50
N ASP A 147 37.63 22.72 -12.78
CA ASP A 147 36.89 21.79 -13.64
C ASP A 147 37.13 20.33 -13.24
N LEU A 148 38.35 19.97 -12.82
CA LEU A 148 38.64 18.66 -12.23
C LEU A 148 37.86 18.42 -10.94
N LEU A 149 37.82 19.42 -10.04
CA LEU A 149 37.07 19.31 -8.78
C LEU A 149 35.56 19.23 -9.01
N LYS A 150 35.02 19.91 -10.04
CA LYS A 150 33.60 19.75 -10.42
C LYS A 150 33.30 18.33 -10.92
N ALA A 151 34.21 17.73 -11.69
CA ALA A 151 34.05 16.34 -12.10
C ALA A 151 34.12 15.37 -10.90
N GLN A 152 34.96 15.64 -9.91
CA GLN A 152 34.98 14.88 -8.65
C GLN A 152 33.69 15.07 -7.85
N LEU A 153 33.19 16.30 -7.75
CA LEU A 153 31.93 16.62 -7.10
C LEU A 153 30.74 15.89 -7.74
N GLU A 154 30.72 15.76 -9.07
CA GLU A 154 29.69 15.00 -9.79
C GLU A 154 29.77 13.50 -9.45
N LEU A 155 30.98 12.92 -9.45
CA LEU A 155 31.19 11.54 -9.03
C LEU A 155 30.76 11.28 -7.58
N ASP A 156 31.06 12.22 -6.67
CA ASP A 156 30.66 12.13 -5.27
C ASP A 156 29.13 12.30 -5.10
N GLN A 157 28.45 13.05 -5.99
CA GLN A 157 26.99 13.10 -6.03
C GLN A 157 26.41 11.75 -6.47
N ASP A 158 26.93 11.15 -7.53
CA ASP A 158 26.49 9.84 -8.01
C ASP A 158 26.69 8.76 -6.92
N GLU A 159 27.86 8.74 -6.27
CA GLU A 159 28.15 7.82 -5.17
C GLU A 159 27.25 8.08 -3.95
N LEU A 160 26.84 9.34 -3.70
CA LEU A 160 25.89 9.68 -2.64
C LEU A 160 24.50 9.13 -2.96
N GLU A 161 24.05 9.28 -4.21
CA GLU A 161 22.80 8.71 -4.69
C GLU A 161 22.80 7.18 -4.60
N ASP A 162 23.91 6.53 -4.97
CA ASP A 162 24.08 5.09 -4.83
C ASP A 162 24.02 4.64 -3.37
N ALA A 163 24.73 5.34 -2.47
CA ALA A 163 24.69 5.06 -1.03
C ALA A 163 23.28 5.23 -0.44
N GLN A 164 22.53 6.25 -0.89
CA GLN A 164 21.12 6.41 -0.54
C GLN A 164 20.26 5.28 -1.13
N GLY A 165 20.52 4.87 -2.36
CA GLY A 165 19.91 3.73 -3.05
C GLY A 165 20.03 2.43 -2.25
N ASP A 166 21.24 2.12 -1.79
CA ASP A 166 21.52 0.95 -0.95
C ASP A 166 20.79 1.03 0.38
N LEU A 167 20.75 2.21 1.01
CA LEU A 167 20.03 2.43 2.25
C LEU A 167 18.52 2.24 2.07
N MET A 168 17.95 2.78 0.98
CA MET A 168 16.55 2.56 0.62
C MET A 168 16.23 1.09 0.38
N ARG A 169 17.09 0.38 -0.38
CA ARG A 169 16.93 -1.04 -0.72
C ARG A 169 17.06 -1.95 0.49
N SER A 170 17.93 -1.62 1.44
CA SER A 170 18.06 -2.33 2.71
C SER A 170 16.77 -2.29 3.55
N GLY A 171 15.90 -1.30 3.30
CA GLY A 171 14.63 -1.14 4.00
C GLY A 171 14.80 -0.95 5.50
N VAL A 172 15.93 -0.39 5.90
CA VAL A 172 16.31 -0.12 7.28
C VAL A 172 15.59 1.12 7.76
N ASP A 173 15.50 2.13 6.90
CA ASP A 173 14.64 3.27 7.16
C ASP A 173 13.15 2.85 7.12
N LYS A 174 12.50 2.84 8.29
CA LYS A 174 11.07 2.58 8.42
C LYS A 174 10.25 3.64 7.69
N LEU A 175 10.67 4.91 7.76
CA LEU A 175 9.92 6.02 7.19
C LEU A 175 9.86 5.88 5.67
N GLY A 176 11.02 5.69 5.04
CA GLY A 176 11.13 5.41 3.61
C GLY A 176 10.39 4.14 3.19
N ARG A 177 10.29 3.12 4.07
CA ARG A 177 9.44 1.95 3.78
C ARG A 177 7.95 2.27 3.76
N VAL A 178 7.45 3.03 4.73
CA VAL A 178 6.05 3.48 4.77
C VAL A 178 5.77 4.36 3.56
N GLN A 179 6.64 5.32 3.26
CA GLN A 179 6.49 6.22 2.10
C GLN A 179 6.43 5.45 0.78
N ARG A 180 7.29 4.45 0.58
CA ARG A 180 7.24 3.60 -0.62
C ARG A 180 5.96 2.79 -0.70
N GLN A 181 5.42 2.34 0.44
CA GLN A 181 4.15 1.63 0.47
C GLN A 181 3.01 2.59 0.11
N PHE A 182 3.00 3.79 0.68
CA PHE A 182 2.05 4.85 0.36
C PHE A 182 2.08 5.22 -1.13
N ASN A 183 3.25 5.50 -1.71
CA ASN A 183 3.33 5.84 -3.14
C ASN A 183 2.79 4.72 -4.07
N ARG A 184 2.97 3.45 -3.68
CA ARG A 184 2.37 2.32 -4.41
C ARG A 184 0.85 2.26 -4.23
N HIS A 185 0.35 2.59 -3.04
CA HIS A 185 -1.09 2.69 -2.77
C HIS A 185 -1.74 3.75 -3.65
N GLU A 186 -1.20 4.97 -3.66
CA GLU A 186 -1.70 6.09 -4.49
C GLU A 186 -1.76 5.71 -5.97
N SER A 187 -0.69 5.09 -6.49
CA SER A 187 -0.65 4.62 -7.87
C SER A 187 -1.78 3.60 -8.15
N ALA A 188 -1.95 2.63 -7.25
CA ALA A 188 -3.00 1.61 -7.38
C ALA A 188 -4.42 2.16 -7.15
N GLN A 189 -4.57 3.29 -6.49
CA GLN A 189 -5.83 4.02 -6.34
C GLN A 189 -6.17 4.75 -7.63
N HIS A 190 -5.23 5.49 -8.20
CA HIS A 190 -5.40 6.15 -9.50
C HIS A 190 -5.79 5.16 -10.60
N ASP A 191 -5.14 4.00 -10.67
CA ASP A 191 -5.46 2.95 -11.65
C ASP A 191 -6.89 2.40 -11.45
N PHE A 192 -7.30 2.22 -10.20
CA PHE A 192 -8.64 1.74 -9.87
C PHE A 192 -9.71 2.77 -10.23
N GLU A 193 -9.49 4.04 -9.91
CA GLU A 193 -10.40 5.14 -10.27
C GLU A 193 -10.53 5.30 -11.80
N ALA A 194 -9.42 5.20 -12.53
CA ALA A 194 -9.43 5.22 -14.00
C ALA A 194 -10.27 4.06 -14.56
N SER A 195 -10.09 2.86 -14.01
CA SER A 195 -10.87 1.67 -14.39
C SER A 195 -12.37 1.84 -14.10
N GLN A 196 -12.72 2.44 -12.96
CA GLN A 196 -14.12 2.71 -12.60
C GLN A 196 -14.76 3.74 -13.52
N LYS A 197 -14.05 4.83 -13.86
CA LYS A 197 -14.53 5.86 -14.80
C LYS A 197 -14.79 5.27 -16.18
N GLN A 198 -13.91 4.39 -16.65
CA GLN A 198 -14.11 3.67 -17.91
C GLN A 198 -15.34 2.76 -17.85
N ALA A 199 -15.49 1.94 -16.81
CA ALA A 199 -16.65 1.05 -16.64
C ALA A 199 -17.99 1.81 -16.62
N ASN A 200 -18.04 2.96 -15.94
CA ASN A 200 -19.22 3.81 -15.90
C ASN A 200 -19.53 4.43 -17.28
N ALA A 201 -18.52 4.86 -18.03
CA ALA A 201 -18.70 5.39 -19.38
C ALA A 201 -19.25 4.34 -20.37
N TYR A 202 -18.84 3.07 -20.25
CA TYR A 202 -19.40 1.98 -21.06
C TYR A 202 -20.85 1.65 -20.66
N SER A 203 -21.20 1.75 -19.37
CA SER A 203 -22.56 1.56 -18.86
C SER A 203 -23.53 2.67 -19.31
N GLU A 204 -23.04 3.90 -19.47
CA GLU A 204 -23.82 5.05 -19.93
C GLU A 204 -24.10 5.04 -21.45
N TYR A 205 -23.23 4.38 -22.24
CA TYR A 205 -23.47 4.14 -23.67
C TYR A 205 -24.47 2.99 -23.92
N SER A 206 -24.56 2.01 -23.00
CA SER A 206 -25.65 1.03 -22.99
C SER A 206 -26.94 1.65 -22.43
N GLY A 207 -27.64 2.41 -23.29
CA GLY A 207 -29.02 2.85 -23.07
C GLY A 207 -29.97 1.70 -22.69
N PRO A 208 -31.18 2.01 -22.20
CA PRO A 208 -31.91 1.25 -21.19
C PRO A 208 -32.29 -0.16 -21.68
N ALA A 209 -31.46 -1.15 -21.39
CA ALA A 209 -31.87 -2.55 -21.37
C ALA A 209 -32.52 -2.90 -20.02
N SER A 210 -33.37 -2.03 -19.49
CA SER A 210 -34.37 -2.39 -18.49
C SER A 210 -35.66 -2.87 -19.17
N ASP A 211 -35.52 -3.50 -20.34
CA ASP A 211 -36.63 -4.16 -20.99
C ASP A 211 -36.79 -5.54 -20.34
N LEU A 212 -37.96 -5.77 -19.73
CA LEU A 212 -38.30 -7.04 -19.09
C LEU A 212 -38.12 -8.22 -20.07
N ALA A 213 -38.23 -7.97 -21.38
CA ALA A 213 -37.94 -8.94 -22.43
C ALA A 213 -36.46 -9.38 -22.45
N ALA A 214 -35.52 -8.47 -22.21
CA ALA A 214 -34.09 -8.80 -22.13
C ALA A 214 -33.80 -9.65 -20.89
N GLN A 215 -34.37 -9.30 -19.74
CA GLN A 215 -34.26 -10.11 -18.51
C GLN A 215 -34.93 -11.50 -18.67
N PHE A 216 -36.08 -11.58 -19.35
CA PHE A 216 -36.79 -12.83 -19.58
C PHE A 216 -36.04 -13.76 -20.54
N SER A 217 -35.42 -13.21 -21.60
CA SER A 217 -34.61 -13.99 -22.55
C SER A 217 -33.32 -14.52 -21.90
N ALA A 218 -32.68 -13.74 -21.03
CA ALA A 218 -31.55 -14.19 -20.21
C ALA A 218 -31.95 -15.31 -19.23
N TRP A 219 -33.13 -15.20 -18.59
CA TRP A 219 -33.67 -16.26 -17.75
C TRP A 219 -33.98 -17.54 -18.53
N ARG A 220 -34.49 -17.40 -19.76
CA ARG A 220 -34.82 -18.53 -20.63
C ARG A 220 -33.58 -19.26 -21.12
N SER A 221 -32.49 -18.55 -21.45
CA SER A 221 -31.23 -19.15 -21.91
C SER A 221 -30.56 -20.01 -20.82
N LEU A 222 -30.61 -19.55 -19.56
CA LEU A 222 -30.12 -20.30 -18.39
C LEU A 222 -30.92 -21.60 -18.16
N ARG A 223 -32.21 -21.62 -18.49
CA ARG A 223 -33.07 -22.79 -18.32
C ARG A 223 -32.86 -23.84 -19.42
N THR A 224 -32.49 -23.43 -20.64
CA THR A 224 -32.14 -24.37 -21.72
C THR A 224 -30.86 -25.14 -21.46
N THR A 225 -29.87 -24.54 -20.79
CA THR A 225 -28.58 -25.20 -20.49
C THR A 225 -28.72 -26.35 -19.48
N ARG A 226 -29.77 -26.37 -18.65
CA ARG A 226 -30.05 -27.48 -17.72
C ARG A 226 -30.70 -28.72 -18.35
N ARG A 227 -31.07 -28.68 -19.64
CA ARG A 227 -31.69 -29.83 -20.34
C ARG A 227 -30.74 -30.59 -21.28
N CYS A 228 -29.51 -30.11 -21.48
CA CYS A 228 -28.49 -30.82 -22.27
C CYS A 228 -27.51 -31.67 -21.43
N PHE A 229 -27.88 -32.07 -20.21
CA PHE A 229 -27.08 -33.01 -19.40
C PHE A 229 -27.61 -34.46 -19.44
N ALA A 230 -28.45 -34.79 -20.43
CA ALA A 230 -29.00 -36.14 -20.64
C ALA A 230 -28.85 -36.62 -22.10
N CYS A 231 -27.76 -36.24 -22.77
CA CYS A 231 -27.34 -36.83 -24.05
C CYS A 231 -25.81 -36.88 -24.11
N VAL A 232 -25.22 -37.80 -23.35
CA VAL A 232 -24.04 -38.59 -23.72
C VAL A 232 -24.30 -40.01 -23.24
#